data_AF-A0A1Y4V2L6-F1
#
_entry.id   AF-A0A1Y4V2L6-F1
#
_cell.length_a   1.000
_cell.length_b   1.000
_cell.length_c   1.000
_cell.angle_alpha   90.00
_cell.angle_beta   90.00
_cell.angle_gamma   90.00
#
_symmetry.space_group_name_H-M   'P 1'
#
loop_
_entity.id
_entity.type
_entity.pdbx_description
1 polymer ?
#
loop_
_entity_poly.entity_id
_entity_poly.type
_entity_poly.pdbx_seq_one_letter_code
_entity_poly.pdbx_strand_id
1 'polypeptide(L)'
;MKQQNVVKKLTILAVLVLAVFGTFLMAKPVRAAESGQVTVTGYRSYSYAWQVLSLVNQERAKVGLPALTMDQELLDAAMQRAYETAVYYSHTRPDGRACFTASSLTVGENIAAGQFSPAHVMNSWMNSEGHRANILDTGYASIGIGAVEVDGRYYWVQCFSGATSQEADRGNYTDGNASAAVSFDQNVAPIRISPGSSTINLGSGSTASLTFSGVFGTIPVTNRTLLFQSSNPAVCTVDAGGNLRGAGIGTATIRLLSPTDGSVLSSANVTVTLDLKETSIKKLTAGKKKITIKWKKQKKNTDGYEIQYSTNKKFKKAVKTVTVKNNKKNTKTIKKLKRGKKYYVRIRTYKDVSSNGQTIRVYSDWSKKKGVKVR
;
A
#
# COMPACT_ATOMS: atom_id res chain seq x y z
N MET A 1 75.02 45.05 -17.74
CA MET A 1 74.57 44.31 -16.54
C MET A 1 74.40 42.84 -16.89
N LYS A 2 75.23 42.01 -16.24
CA LYS A 2 75.23 40.53 -16.07
C LYS A 2 75.41 39.59 -17.29
N GLN A 3 76.64 39.09 -17.35
CA GLN A 3 77.19 37.94 -18.08
C GLN A 3 76.77 36.57 -17.48
N GLN A 4 76.59 35.61 -18.38
CA GLN A 4 77.13 34.23 -18.50
C GLN A 4 77.34 33.25 -17.30
N ASN A 5 77.29 31.96 -17.71
CA ASN A 5 77.78 30.68 -17.13
C ASN A 5 76.75 29.87 -16.31
N VAL A 6 76.05 28.84 -16.83
CA VAL A 6 76.47 27.47 -17.30
C VAL A 6 77.25 26.73 -16.18
N VAL A 7 76.86 25.55 -15.67
CA VAL A 7 77.15 24.19 -16.21
C VAL A 7 76.66 23.06 -15.23
N LYS A 8 76.06 21.97 -15.78
CA LYS A 8 75.98 20.50 -15.38
C LYS A 8 75.23 20.09 -14.09
N LYS A 9 74.21 19.20 -14.10
CA LYS A 9 74.02 17.75 -14.48
C LYS A 9 74.06 16.80 -13.25
N LEU A 10 73.21 15.76 -13.32
CA LEU A 10 73.16 14.46 -12.60
C LEU A 10 72.40 14.40 -11.25
N THR A 11 71.17 13.85 -11.12
CA THR A 11 70.63 12.45 -11.06
C THR A 11 70.46 11.90 -9.63
N ILE A 12 69.34 11.17 -9.42
CA ILE A 12 69.04 10.10 -8.43
C ILE A 12 68.28 10.49 -7.12
N LEU A 13 66.96 10.24 -7.16
CA LEU A 13 66.16 9.38 -6.27
C LEU A 13 66.55 9.24 -4.78
N ALA A 14 65.68 9.69 -3.85
CA ALA A 14 65.39 8.95 -2.62
C ALA A 14 64.10 9.46 -1.94
N VAL A 15 63.23 8.50 -1.67
CA VAL A 15 61.96 8.54 -0.96
C VAL A 15 62.18 8.77 0.53
N LEU A 16 61.38 9.61 1.19
CA LEU A 16 60.81 9.28 2.50
C LEU A 16 59.60 10.18 2.83
N VAL A 17 58.41 9.66 2.57
CA VAL A 17 57.13 10.18 3.08
C VAL A 17 56.91 9.55 4.45
N LEU A 18 56.99 10.35 5.51
CA LEU A 18 56.53 9.96 6.84
C LEU A 18 55.07 10.43 6.99
N ALA A 19 54.16 9.59 6.53
CA ALA A 19 52.72 9.75 6.76
C ALA A 19 52.39 9.19 8.14
N VAL A 20 52.14 10.07 9.11
CA VAL A 20 51.47 9.69 10.37
C VAL A 20 49.99 9.52 10.04
N PHE A 21 49.58 8.27 9.80
CA PHE A 21 48.18 7.88 9.69
C PHE A 21 47.54 7.92 11.08
N GLY A 22 47.02 9.08 11.47
CA GLY A 22 45.96 9.13 12.47
C GLY A 22 44.69 8.60 11.82
N THR A 23 44.31 7.35 12.10
CA THR A 23 42.97 6.84 11.79
C THR A 23 41.96 7.58 12.65
N PHE A 24 41.54 8.76 12.18
CA PHE A 24 40.27 9.32 12.58
C PHE A 24 39.21 8.47 11.90
N LEU A 25 38.70 7.45 12.60
CA LEU A 25 37.41 6.87 12.27
C LEU A 25 36.39 8.02 12.39
N MET A 26 36.13 8.72 11.30
CA MET A 26 34.90 9.47 11.20
C MET A 26 33.79 8.41 11.21
N ALA A 27 33.18 8.22 12.38
CA ALA A 27 31.87 7.61 12.45
C ALA A 27 31.04 8.33 11.41
N LYS A 28 30.63 7.61 10.35
CA LYS A 28 29.65 8.13 9.40
C LYS A 28 28.52 8.67 10.26
N PRO A 29 28.02 9.91 10.04
CA PRO A 29 26.81 10.32 10.73
C PRO A 29 25.80 9.21 10.48
N VAL A 30 25.34 8.56 11.56
CA VAL A 30 24.23 7.63 11.48
C VAL A 30 23.14 8.48 10.88
N ARG A 31 22.84 8.26 9.59
CA ARG A 31 21.66 8.86 8.98
C ARG A 31 20.54 8.49 9.95
N ALA A 32 19.89 9.49 10.54
CA ALA A 32 18.69 9.23 11.31
C ALA A 32 17.82 8.34 10.42
N ALA A 33 17.48 7.15 10.91
CA ALA A 33 16.58 6.24 10.21
C ALA A 33 15.39 7.06 9.72
N GLU A 34 15.15 7.09 8.42
CA GLU A 34 14.04 7.84 7.84
C GLU A 34 12.74 7.16 8.31
N SER A 35 12.14 7.76 9.34
CA SER A 35 11.04 7.19 10.10
C SER A 35 9.71 7.84 9.75
N GLY A 36 8.68 7.03 9.57
CA GLY A 36 7.29 7.49 9.52
C GLY A 36 6.56 7.17 10.83
N GLN A 37 5.34 7.68 10.96
CA GLN A 37 4.41 7.23 11.98
C GLN A 37 3.14 6.73 11.29
N VAL A 38 2.59 5.62 11.76
CA VAL A 38 1.29 5.09 11.33
C VAL A 38 0.34 4.98 12.51
N THR A 39 -0.96 4.96 12.25
CA THR A 39 -1.95 4.64 13.27
C THR A 39 -2.44 3.22 13.09
N VAL A 40 -2.28 2.42 14.14
CA VAL A 40 -2.79 1.06 14.21
C VAL A 40 -4.03 1.07 15.09
N THR A 41 -5.13 0.56 14.57
CA THR A 41 -6.39 0.43 15.31
C THR A 41 -6.61 -1.02 15.69
N GLY A 42 -7.01 -1.25 16.93
CA GLY A 42 -7.27 -2.58 17.46
C GLY A 42 -8.14 -2.55 18.72
N TYR A 43 -8.50 -3.72 19.21
CA TYR A 43 -9.23 -3.89 20.46
C TYR A 43 -8.24 -4.19 21.59
N ARG A 44 -8.15 -3.32 22.61
CA ARG A 44 -7.32 -3.54 23.79
C ARG A 44 -8.10 -4.33 24.83
N SER A 45 -7.49 -5.38 25.38
CA SER A 45 -8.11 -6.25 26.37
C SER A 45 -7.32 -6.22 27.69
N TYR A 46 -7.56 -5.20 28.51
CA TYR A 46 -7.01 -5.12 29.86
C TYR A 46 -7.56 -6.22 30.77
N SER A 47 -8.82 -6.63 30.57
CA SER A 47 -9.39 -7.78 31.28
C SER A 47 -8.59 -9.07 31.03
N TYR A 48 -8.05 -9.24 29.82
CA TYR A 48 -7.17 -10.36 29.47
C TYR A 48 -5.78 -10.19 30.08
N ALA A 49 -5.23 -8.97 30.10
CA ALA A 49 -3.98 -8.68 30.78
C ALA A 49 -4.00 -9.10 32.26
N TRP A 50 -5.08 -8.75 32.98
CA TRP A 50 -5.26 -9.16 34.38
C TRP A 50 -5.45 -10.67 34.57
N GLN A 51 -6.12 -11.35 33.63
CA GLN A 51 -6.22 -12.81 33.66
C GLN A 51 -4.87 -13.49 33.44
N VAL A 52 -4.05 -12.98 32.51
CA VAL A 52 -2.68 -13.46 32.32
C VAL A 52 -1.84 -13.24 33.59
N LEU A 53 -1.96 -12.10 34.27
CA LEU A 53 -1.26 -11.88 35.54
C LEU A 53 -1.62 -12.95 36.58
N SER A 54 -2.91 -13.25 36.74
CA SER A 54 -3.37 -14.30 37.65
C SER A 54 -2.73 -15.64 37.31
N LEU A 55 -2.67 -16.01 36.03
CA LEU A 55 -2.05 -17.25 35.57
C LEU A 55 -0.53 -17.27 35.79
N VAL A 56 0.16 -16.15 35.53
CA VAL A 56 1.59 -15.99 35.85
C VAL A 56 1.84 -16.25 37.33
N ASN A 57 1.06 -15.61 38.21
CA ASN A 57 1.22 -15.75 39.65
C ASN A 57 0.86 -17.16 40.15
N GLN A 58 -0.05 -17.87 39.49
CA GLN A 58 -0.29 -19.29 39.75
C GLN A 58 0.92 -20.15 39.41
N GLU A 59 1.58 -19.93 38.26
CA GLU A 59 2.80 -20.67 37.90
C GLU A 59 3.96 -20.37 38.85
N ARG A 60 4.13 -19.10 39.24
CA ARG A 60 5.14 -18.67 40.22
C ARG A 60 4.89 -19.30 41.60
N ALA A 61 3.65 -19.36 42.05
CA ALA A 61 3.29 -19.99 43.32
C ALA A 61 3.62 -21.50 43.36
N LYS A 62 3.49 -22.23 42.24
CA LYS A 62 3.84 -23.67 42.17
C LYS A 62 5.31 -23.94 42.48
N VAL A 63 6.19 -22.95 42.27
CA VAL A 63 7.63 -23.05 42.56
C VAL A 63 8.05 -22.20 43.75
N GLY A 64 7.09 -21.70 44.54
CA GLY A 64 7.35 -20.92 45.76
C GLY A 64 7.88 -19.50 45.53
N LEU A 65 7.67 -18.94 44.34
CA LEU A 65 8.08 -17.56 44.02
C LEU A 65 7.01 -16.54 44.42
N PRO A 66 7.41 -15.32 44.81
CA PRO A 66 6.47 -14.25 45.11
C PRO A 66 5.68 -13.86 43.88
N ALA A 67 4.43 -13.47 44.10
CA ALA A 67 3.57 -12.92 43.05
C ALA A 67 4.16 -11.61 42.49
N LEU A 68 4.04 -11.42 41.18
CA LEU A 68 4.33 -10.15 40.53
C LEU A 68 3.15 -9.21 40.68
N THR A 69 3.45 -7.92 40.82
CA THR A 69 2.46 -6.83 40.80
C THR A 69 2.32 -6.26 39.40
N MET A 70 1.10 -5.89 38.97
CA MET A 70 0.95 -5.13 37.73
C MET A 70 1.44 -3.70 37.93
N ASP A 71 2.48 -3.30 37.21
CA ASP A 71 2.97 -1.93 37.25
C ASP A 71 2.31 -1.10 36.14
N GLN A 72 1.90 0.12 36.47
CA GLN A 72 1.20 1.03 35.57
C GLN A 72 2.04 1.41 34.34
N GLU A 73 3.31 1.78 34.52
CA GLU A 73 4.18 2.17 33.41
C GLU A 73 4.48 0.97 32.51
N LEU A 74 4.74 -0.20 33.11
CA LEU A 74 4.94 -1.42 32.34
C LEU A 74 3.67 -1.85 31.59
N LEU A 75 2.47 -1.68 32.17
CA LEU A 75 1.21 -2.03 31.53
C LEU A 75 0.98 -1.16 30.29
N ASP A 76 1.19 0.15 30.41
CA ASP A 76 1.08 1.09 29.29
C ASP A 76 2.13 0.77 28.20
N ALA A 77 3.36 0.48 28.61
CA ALA A 77 4.45 0.09 27.70
C ALA A 77 4.12 -1.23 26.97
N ALA A 78 3.65 -2.26 27.69
CA ALA A 78 3.31 -3.55 27.12
C ALA A 78 2.13 -3.45 26.14
N MET A 79 1.12 -2.60 26.42
CA MET A 79 0.03 -2.32 25.48
C MET A 79 0.53 -1.63 24.22
N GLN A 80 1.41 -0.62 24.33
CA GLN A 80 2.05 -0.01 23.17
C GLN A 80 2.88 -1.04 22.37
N ARG A 81 3.63 -1.90 23.06
CA ARG A 81 4.40 -2.98 22.43
C ARG A 81 3.52 -4.00 21.72
N ALA A 82 2.31 -4.26 22.19
CA ALA A 82 1.35 -5.11 21.49
C ALA A 82 0.91 -4.52 20.13
N TYR A 83 0.71 -3.20 20.03
CA TYR A 83 0.48 -2.53 18.74
C TYR A 83 1.72 -2.56 17.84
N GLU A 84 2.90 -2.37 18.41
CA GLU A 84 4.16 -2.39 17.66
C GLU A 84 4.47 -3.78 17.09
N THR A 85 4.23 -4.84 17.87
CA THR A 85 4.44 -6.23 17.44
C THR A 85 3.43 -6.69 16.39
N ALA A 86 2.27 -6.01 16.28
CA ALA A 86 1.38 -6.16 15.13
C ALA A 86 2.00 -5.62 13.83
N VAL A 87 2.74 -4.51 13.90
CA VAL A 87 3.44 -3.93 12.75
C VAL A 87 4.70 -4.74 12.39
N TYR A 88 5.49 -5.09 13.40
CA TYR A 88 6.74 -5.83 13.25
C TYR A 88 6.97 -6.75 14.45
N TYR A 89 6.72 -8.04 14.26
CA TYR A 89 6.80 -9.04 15.32
C TYR A 89 8.27 -9.40 15.64
N SER A 90 8.85 -8.65 16.58
CA SER A 90 10.25 -8.79 17.02
C SER A 90 10.46 -8.16 18.40
N HIS A 91 11.50 -8.59 19.10
CA HIS A 91 12.06 -7.89 20.27
C HIS A 91 12.76 -6.57 19.89
N THR A 92 13.00 -6.34 18.61
CA THR A 92 13.32 -5.01 18.06
C THR A 92 12.02 -4.27 17.74
N ARG A 93 11.90 -3.03 18.19
CA ARG A 93 10.76 -2.15 17.89
C ARG A 93 10.74 -1.80 16.39
N PRO A 94 9.58 -1.47 15.81
CA PRO A 94 9.47 -1.15 14.37
C PRO A 94 10.34 0.02 13.92
N ASP A 95 10.76 0.89 14.85
CA ASP A 95 11.68 2.01 14.61
C ASP A 95 13.17 1.66 14.79
N GLY A 96 13.49 0.38 15.01
CA GLY A 96 14.85 -0.14 15.15
C GLY A 96 15.40 -0.13 16.58
N ARG A 97 14.71 0.48 17.56
CA ARG A 97 15.17 0.47 18.96
C ARG A 97 14.94 -0.89 19.64
N ALA A 98 15.64 -1.16 20.72
CA ALA A 98 15.40 -2.35 21.55
C ALA A 98 14.06 -2.26 22.30
N CYS A 99 13.42 -3.39 22.59
CA CYS A 99 12.16 -3.44 23.34
C CYS A 99 12.23 -2.76 24.72
N PHE A 100 13.37 -2.84 25.41
CA PHE A 100 13.63 -2.19 26.71
C PHE A 100 13.56 -0.66 26.67
N THR A 101 13.45 -0.06 25.49
CA THR A 101 13.23 1.39 25.35
C THR A 101 11.75 1.78 25.39
N ALA A 102 10.83 0.81 25.52
CA ALA A 102 9.40 1.07 25.67
C ALA A 102 9.06 1.68 27.04
N SER A 103 9.78 1.23 28.07
CA SER A 103 9.81 1.82 29.41
C SER A 103 11.20 1.57 29.99
N SER A 104 11.74 2.54 30.70
CA SER A 104 13.05 2.41 31.37
C SER A 104 13.07 1.33 32.45
N LEU A 105 11.90 0.87 32.90
CA LEU A 105 11.74 -0.22 33.87
C LEU A 105 11.84 -1.61 33.24
N THR A 106 11.64 -1.72 31.92
CA THR A 106 11.57 -3.04 31.27
C THR A 106 12.97 -3.65 31.17
N VAL A 107 13.18 -4.78 31.85
CA VAL A 107 14.43 -5.57 31.80
C VAL A 107 14.23 -6.96 31.22
N GLY A 108 12.99 -7.41 31.05
CA GLY A 108 12.63 -8.66 30.37
C GLY A 108 11.39 -8.49 29.49
N GLU A 109 11.31 -9.22 28.37
CA GLU A 109 10.14 -9.21 27.48
C GLU A 109 9.78 -10.64 27.03
N ASN A 110 8.50 -11.00 27.09
CA ASN A 110 7.94 -12.12 26.34
C ASN A 110 6.94 -11.59 25.32
N ILE A 111 6.95 -12.13 24.10
CA ILE A 111 5.97 -11.77 23.06
C ILE A 111 5.29 -13.03 22.51
N ALA A 112 4.03 -12.92 22.11
CA ALA A 112 3.27 -14.00 21.46
C ALA A 112 2.24 -13.40 20.49
N ALA A 113 1.81 -14.18 19.49
CA ALA A 113 0.78 -13.76 18.56
C ALA A 113 -0.06 -14.95 18.05
N GLY A 114 -1.36 -14.73 17.92
CA GLY A 114 -2.32 -15.72 17.40
C GLY A 114 -3.01 -16.59 18.45
N GLN A 115 -2.56 -16.57 19.71
CA GLN A 115 -3.30 -17.21 20.80
C GLN A 115 -4.55 -16.39 21.11
N PHE A 116 -5.71 -17.06 21.16
CA PHE A 116 -7.01 -16.40 21.26
C PHE A 116 -7.51 -16.19 22.70
N SER A 117 -6.74 -16.59 23.72
CA SER A 117 -7.15 -16.43 25.12
C SER A 117 -5.95 -16.35 26.09
N PRO A 118 -6.15 -15.79 27.30
CA PRO A 118 -5.13 -15.77 28.37
C PRO A 118 -4.55 -17.15 28.69
N ALA A 119 -5.39 -18.18 28.80
CA ALA A 119 -4.94 -19.54 29.09
C ALA A 119 -4.09 -20.13 27.95
N HIS A 120 -4.47 -19.86 26.70
CA HIS A 120 -3.74 -20.36 25.53
C HIS A 120 -2.35 -19.70 25.40
N VAL A 121 -2.26 -18.38 25.60
CA VAL A 121 -0.95 -17.69 25.56
C VAL A 121 -0.07 -18.13 26.72
N MET A 122 -0.62 -18.27 27.92
CA MET A 122 0.13 -18.73 29.08
C MET A 122 0.69 -20.15 28.87
N ASN A 123 -0.14 -21.09 28.40
CA ASN A 123 0.31 -22.43 28.06
C ASN A 123 1.43 -22.41 27.01
N SER A 124 1.34 -21.52 26.01
CA SER A 124 2.39 -21.39 24.98
C SER A 124 3.70 -20.89 25.58
N TRP A 125 3.67 -19.87 26.44
CA TRP A 125 4.87 -19.36 27.11
C TRP A 125 5.49 -20.37 28.07
N MET A 126 4.70 -21.08 28.88
CA MET A 126 5.25 -22.08 29.82
C MET A 126 5.85 -23.30 29.12
N ASN A 127 5.38 -23.63 27.91
CA ASN A 127 5.97 -24.69 27.09
C ASN A 127 7.20 -24.25 26.29
N SER A 128 7.64 -22.99 26.44
CA SER A 128 8.85 -22.46 25.80
C SER A 128 9.89 -22.10 26.86
N GLU A 129 11.07 -22.71 26.78
CA GLU A 129 12.11 -22.58 27.82
C GLU A 129 12.48 -21.12 28.12
N GLY A 130 12.75 -20.31 27.09
CA GLY A 130 13.11 -18.90 27.26
C GLY A 130 11.98 -18.05 27.87
N HIS A 131 10.75 -18.23 27.40
CA HIS A 131 9.61 -17.47 27.93
C HIS A 131 9.26 -17.88 29.36
N ARG A 132 9.31 -19.19 29.66
CA ARG A 132 9.14 -19.73 31.00
C ARG A 132 10.22 -19.21 31.95
N ALA A 133 11.47 -19.14 31.51
CA ALA A 133 12.57 -18.61 32.31
C ALA A 133 12.28 -17.18 32.78
N ASN A 134 11.80 -16.30 31.90
CA ASN A 134 11.38 -14.95 32.29
C ASN A 134 10.23 -14.96 33.32
N ILE A 135 9.20 -15.79 33.13
CA ILE A 135 8.04 -15.85 34.03
C ILE A 135 8.44 -16.32 35.44
N LEU A 136 9.42 -17.22 35.53
CA LEU A 136 9.90 -17.81 36.78
C LEU A 136 11.20 -17.15 37.28
N ASP A 137 11.61 -16.03 36.70
CA ASP A 137 12.80 -15.32 37.15
C ASP A 137 12.57 -14.76 38.57
N THR A 138 13.56 -14.94 39.45
CA THR A 138 13.51 -14.53 40.85
C THR A 138 13.81 -13.05 41.04
N GLY A 139 14.43 -12.41 40.05
CA GLY A 139 14.79 -10.99 40.06
C GLY A 139 13.64 -10.05 39.69
N TYR A 140 12.47 -10.56 39.28
CA TYR A 140 11.32 -9.74 38.94
C TYR A 140 10.35 -9.57 40.12
N ALA A 141 9.87 -8.34 40.29
CA ALA A 141 8.88 -7.93 41.27
C ALA A 141 7.58 -7.43 40.62
N SER A 142 7.65 -6.93 39.39
CA SER A 142 6.51 -6.39 38.68
C SER A 142 6.47 -6.79 37.20
N ILE A 143 5.29 -6.61 36.62
CA ILE A 143 5.00 -6.96 35.23
C ILE A 143 3.99 -5.99 34.64
N GLY A 144 4.08 -5.75 33.34
CA GLY A 144 3.02 -5.16 32.51
C GLY A 144 2.61 -6.14 31.43
N ILE A 145 1.32 -6.21 31.12
CA ILE A 145 0.81 -7.16 30.12
C ILE A 145 -0.02 -6.43 29.06
N GLY A 146 0.43 -6.54 27.81
CA GLY A 146 -0.28 -6.06 26.63
C GLY A 146 -1.08 -7.17 25.98
N ALA A 147 -2.33 -6.87 25.60
CA ALA A 147 -3.17 -7.75 24.80
C ALA A 147 -3.99 -6.89 23.84
N VAL A 148 -3.65 -6.95 22.55
CA VAL A 148 -4.31 -6.16 21.50
C VAL A 148 -4.70 -7.06 20.35
N GLU A 149 -5.98 -7.04 19.98
CA GLU A 149 -6.47 -7.67 18.76
C GLU A 149 -6.39 -6.70 17.58
N VAL A 150 -5.61 -7.04 16.56
CA VAL A 150 -5.50 -6.30 15.31
C VAL A 150 -5.83 -7.24 14.16
N ASP A 151 -6.81 -6.87 13.34
CA ASP A 151 -7.27 -7.64 12.17
C ASP A 151 -7.56 -9.13 12.50
N GLY A 152 -8.29 -9.37 13.60
CA GLY A 152 -8.68 -10.72 14.04
C GLY A 152 -7.57 -11.53 14.72
N ARG A 153 -6.41 -10.92 15.01
CA ARG A 153 -5.28 -11.58 15.66
C ARG A 153 -4.85 -10.85 16.93
N TYR A 154 -4.75 -11.59 18.03
CA TYR A 154 -4.15 -11.08 19.26
C TYR A 154 -2.63 -11.05 19.19
N TYR A 155 -2.07 -9.95 19.66
CA TYR A 155 -0.66 -9.73 19.96
C TYR A 155 -0.52 -9.52 21.47
N TRP A 156 0.36 -10.30 22.07
CA TRP A 156 0.55 -10.39 23.52
C TRP A 156 1.98 -10.01 23.88
N VAL A 157 2.13 -9.23 24.93
CA VAL A 157 3.44 -8.81 25.44
C VAL A 157 3.43 -8.89 26.96
N GLN A 158 4.51 -9.41 27.55
CA GLN A 158 4.84 -9.24 28.96
C GLN A 158 6.11 -8.41 29.05
N CYS A 159 6.07 -7.32 29.81
CA CYS A 159 7.24 -6.51 30.17
C CYS A 159 7.52 -6.73 31.66
N PHE A 160 8.73 -7.12 32.03
CA PHE A 160 9.09 -7.43 33.42
C PHE A 160 10.05 -6.39 34.01
N SER A 161 9.94 -6.15 35.32
CA SER A 161 10.88 -5.32 36.08
C SER A 161 11.23 -5.93 37.45
N GLY A 162 12.44 -5.65 37.92
CA GLY A 162 12.86 -5.95 39.29
C GLY A 162 12.35 -4.95 40.33
N ALA A 163 11.70 -3.86 39.90
CA ALA A 163 11.10 -2.86 40.77
C ALA A 163 9.63 -2.62 40.42
N THR A 164 8.84 -2.23 41.41
CA THR A 164 7.48 -1.72 41.20
C THR A 164 7.53 -0.20 41.39
N SER A 165 7.26 0.55 40.32
CA SER A 165 7.18 2.02 40.37
C SER A 165 5.83 2.43 40.95
N GLN A 166 4.76 1.89 40.40
CA GLN A 166 3.39 2.18 40.81
C GLN A 166 2.47 1.01 40.44
N GLU A 167 1.76 0.46 41.42
CA GLU A 167 0.75 -0.55 41.15
C GLU A 167 -0.41 0.03 40.34
N ALA A 168 -0.79 -0.66 39.26
CA ALA A 168 -1.88 -0.26 38.39
C ALA A 168 -3.24 -0.50 39.07
N ASP A 169 -4.04 0.57 39.21
CA ASP A 169 -5.43 0.42 39.62
C ASP A 169 -6.27 -0.11 38.44
N ARG A 170 -6.74 -1.36 38.58
CA ARG A 170 -7.58 -2.05 37.60
C ARG A 170 -8.81 -1.23 37.17
N GLY A 171 -9.38 -0.41 38.05
CA GLY A 171 -10.55 0.42 37.73
C GLY A 171 -10.31 1.48 36.66
N ASN A 172 -9.06 1.88 36.45
CA ASN A 172 -8.67 2.91 35.48
C ASN A 172 -8.54 2.37 34.04
N TYR A 173 -8.62 1.05 33.86
CA TYR A 173 -8.36 0.39 32.59
C TYR A 173 -9.60 -0.34 32.07
N THR A 174 -10.05 0.07 30.88
CA THR A 174 -11.24 -0.48 30.24
C THR A 174 -10.93 -1.05 28.86
N ASP A 175 -11.53 -2.20 28.59
CA ASP A 175 -11.44 -2.84 27.28
C ASP A 175 -12.15 -2.01 26.21
N GLY A 176 -11.63 -2.05 24.99
CA GLY A 176 -12.29 -1.37 23.88
C GLY A 176 -11.42 -1.11 22.67
N ASN A 177 -12.08 -0.64 21.61
CA ASN A 177 -11.44 -0.18 20.40
C ASN A 177 -10.62 1.09 20.69
N ALA A 178 -9.37 1.07 20.27
CA ALA A 178 -8.48 2.21 20.37
C ALA A 178 -7.48 2.22 19.21
N SER A 179 -6.80 3.35 19.09
CA SER A 179 -5.77 3.56 18.09
C SER A 179 -4.47 3.96 18.80
N ALA A 180 -3.36 3.39 18.36
CA ALA A 180 -2.03 3.74 18.82
C ALA A 180 -1.18 4.20 17.65
N ALA A 181 -0.37 5.23 17.89
CA ALA A 181 0.60 5.68 16.93
C ALA A 181 1.86 4.79 17.03
N VAL A 182 2.32 4.27 15.90
CA VAL A 182 3.50 3.42 15.80
C VAL A 182 4.51 4.09 14.89
N SER A 183 5.65 4.46 15.46
CA SER A 183 6.81 4.91 14.70
C SER A 183 7.49 3.72 14.06
N PHE A 184 7.97 3.87 12.82
CA PHE A 184 8.65 2.80 12.09
C PHE A 184 9.82 3.32 11.27
N ASP A 185 10.84 2.48 11.08
CA ASP A 185 11.90 2.62 10.09
C ASP A 185 11.60 1.66 8.93
N GLN A 186 11.52 2.17 7.71
CA GLN A 186 11.23 1.35 6.52
C GLN A 186 12.25 0.25 6.24
N ASN A 187 13.48 0.37 6.74
CA ASN A 187 14.51 -0.66 6.61
C ASN A 187 14.30 -1.82 7.58
N VAL A 188 13.60 -1.58 8.69
CA VAL A 188 13.28 -2.58 9.73
C VAL A 188 11.88 -3.14 9.48
N ALA A 189 10.90 -2.26 9.38
CA ALA A 189 9.49 -2.56 9.16
C ALA A 189 9.03 -1.93 7.83
N PRO A 190 9.17 -2.65 6.70
CA PRO A 190 8.82 -2.11 5.39
C PRO A 190 7.30 -1.92 5.22
N ILE A 191 6.90 -0.71 4.84
CA ILE A 191 5.52 -0.38 4.49
C ILE A 191 5.28 -0.58 2.98
N ARG A 192 4.05 -0.94 2.60
CA ARG A 192 3.60 -1.16 1.22
C ARG A 192 2.25 -0.52 0.96
N ILE A 193 2.03 -0.10 -0.29
CA ILE A 193 0.71 0.28 -0.78
C ILE A 193 0.02 -0.97 -1.33
N SER A 194 -1.24 -1.18 -0.94
CA SER A 194 -2.11 -2.25 -1.41
C SER A 194 -3.34 -1.66 -2.12
N PRO A 195 -3.74 -2.17 -3.29
CA PRO A 195 -3.01 -3.14 -4.09
C PRO A 195 -1.75 -2.50 -4.70
N GLY A 196 -0.60 -3.18 -4.63
CA GLY A 196 0.68 -2.67 -5.17
C GLY A 196 0.64 -2.39 -6.68
N SER A 197 -0.28 -3.03 -7.40
CA SER A 197 -0.66 -2.66 -8.76
C SER A 197 -2.16 -2.86 -8.97
N SER A 198 -2.82 -1.95 -9.66
CA SER A 198 -4.25 -2.11 -9.97
C SER A 198 -4.65 -1.57 -11.35
N THR A 199 -5.79 -2.08 -11.83
CA THR A 199 -6.49 -1.53 -12.98
C THR A 199 -7.82 -0.97 -12.51
N ILE A 200 -8.12 0.28 -12.86
CA ILE A 200 -9.42 0.91 -12.58
C ILE A 200 -10.04 1.42 -13.87
N ASN A 201 -11.37 1.36 -13.96
CA ASN A 201 -12.09 1.95 -15.08
C ASN A 201 -12.18 3.47 -14.94
N LEU A 202 -12.16 4.19 -16.06
CA LEU A 202 -12.31 5.65 -16.11
C LEU A 202 -13.62 6.07 -15.43
N GLY A 203 -13.52 7.03 -14.51
CA GLY A 203 -14.64 7.52 -13.70
C GLY A 203 -15.06 6.59 -12.56
N SER A 204 -14.47 5.40 -12.44
CA SER A 204 -14.61 4.53 -11.28
C SER A 204 -13.57 4.85 -10.22
N GLY A 205 -13.83 4.39 -8.99
CA GLY A 205 -12.91 4.51 -7.86
C GLY A 205 -12.40 3.15 -7.37
N SER A 206 -11.32 3.22 -6.62
CA SER A 206 -10.73 2.11 -5.86
C SER A 206 -10.05 2.71 -4.63
N THR A 207 -9.47 1.88 -3.76
CA THR A 207 -8.74 2.35 -2.58
C THR A 207 -7.31 1.83 -2.63
N ALA A 208 -6.36 2.72 -2.37
CA ALA A 208 -5.00 2.39 -2.00
C ALA A 208 -4.93 2.41 -0.46
N SER A 209 -4.70 1.26 0.16
CA SER A 209 -4.46 1.14 1.60
C SER A 209 -2.97 0.98 1.87
N LEU A 210 -2.58 1.30 3.10
CA LEU A 210 -1.24 1.07 3.60
C LEU A 210 -1.21 -0.26 4.35
N THR A 211 -0.15 -1.04 4.15
CA THR A 211 0.01 -2.33 4.80
C THR A 211 1.44 -2.51 5.26
N PHE A 212 1.63 -3.09 6.44
CA PHE A 212 2.90 -3.70 6.82
C PHE A 212 2.83 -5.19 6.55
N SER A 213 3.91 -5.74 6.00
CA SER A 213 4.05 -7.20 5.87
C SER A 213 4.69 -7.73 7.14
N GLY A 214 3.87 -8.25 8.05
CA GLY A 214 4.33 -8.93 9.26
C GLY A 214 4.50 -10.44 9.01
N VAL A 215 5.09 -11.14 9.99
CA VAL A 215 5.26 -12.60 9.99
C VAL A 215 3.91 -13.34 9.84
N PHE A 216 2.83 -12.72 10.30
CA PHE A 216 1.52 -13.36 10.42
C PHE A 216 0.45 -12.83 9.45
N GLY A 217 0.85 -11.98 8.51
CA GLY A 217 -0.05 -11.40 7.51
C GLY A 217 0.23 -9.93 7.23
N THR A 218 -0.63 -9.33 6.42
CA THR A 218 -0.59 -7.90 6.15
C THR A 218 -1.48 -7.16 7.13
N ILE A 219 -0.90 -6.24 7.90
CA ILE A 219 -1.69 -5.40 8.81
C ILE A 219 -2.07 -4.11 8.10
N PRO A 220 -3.38 -3.85 7.88
CA PRO A 220 -3.81 -2.56 7.37
C PRO A 220 -3.56 -1.49 8.41
N VAL A 221 -3.00 -0.38 7.96
CA VAL A 221 -2.81 0.79 8.81
C VAL A 221 -3.47 1.99 8.16
N THR A 222 -3.92 2.91 8.99
CA THR A 222 -4.47 4.19 8.53
C THR A 222 -3.54 5.29 9.02
N ASN A 223 -3.27 6.33 8.24
CA ASN A 223 -2.73 7.54 8.83
C ASN A 223 -3.02 8.79 8.00
N ARG A 224 -3.30 9.88 8.71
CA ARG A 224 -3.48 11.25 8.21
C ARG A 224 -2.17 12.03 8.12
N THR A 225 -1.06 11.52 8.69
CA THR A 225 0.25 12.17 8.63
C THR A 225 1.07 11.79 7.40
N LEU A 226 0.98 10.54 6.92
CA LEU A 226 1.62 10.14 5.66
C LEU A 226 0.81 10.66 4.47
N LEU A 227 1.51 11.09 3.41
CA LEU A 227 0.88 11.77 2.29
C LEU A 227 0.82 10.86 1.06
N PHE A 228 -0.37 10.70 0.49
CA PHE A 228 -0.52 10.11 -0.83
C PHE A 228 -0.29 11.15 -1.92
N GLN A 229 0.41 10.76 -2.98
CA GLN A 229 0.64 11.59 -4.16
C GLN A 229 0.47 10.77 -5.44
N SER A 230 -0.20 11.33 -6.43
CA SER A 230 -0.21 10.78 -7.79
C SER A 230 0.87 11.43 -8.65
N SER A 231 1.63 10.64 -9.39
CA SER A 231 2.59 11.13 -10.38
C SER A 231 1.93 11.79 -11.59
N ASN A 232 0.64 11.52 -11.83
CA ASN A 232 -0.13 12.12 -12.93
C ASN A 232 -1.63 12.23 -12.55
N PRO A 233 -2.02 13.33 -11.89
CA PRO A 233 -3.42 13.58 -11.51
C PRO A 233 -4.39 13.65 -12.70
N ALA A 234 -3.92 13.93 -13.91
CA ALA A 234 -4.76 13.91 -15.12
C ALA A 234 -5.17 12.48 -15.54
N VAL A 235 -4.44 11.45 -15.06
CA VAL A 235 -4.77 10.04 -15.25
C VAL A 235 -5.49 9.48 -14.04
N CYS A 236 -4.92 9.60 -12.84
CA CYS A 236 -5.53 9.12 -11.61
C CYS A 236 -5.26 10.09 -10.46
N THR A 237 -6.31 10.46 -9.73
CA THR A 237 -6.19 11.26 -8.50
C THR A 237 -6.22 10.34 -7.28
N VAL A 238 -5.55 10.75 -6.21
CA VAL A 238 -5.60 10.12 -4.89
C VAL A 238 -5.86 11.20 -3.85
N ASP A 239 -6.74 10.93 -2.87
CA ASP A 239 -6.98 11.81 -1.73
C ASP A 239 -6.18 11.39 -0.49
N ALA A 240 -6.30 12.16 0.59
CA ALA A 240 -5.60 11.88 1.85
C ALA A 240 -6.02 10.55 2.51
N GLY A 241 -7.20 10.02 2.18
CA GLY A 241 -7.67 8.71 2.66
C GLY A 241 -7.21 7.54 1.78
N GLY A 242 -6.42 7.80 0.73
CA GLY A 242 -6.01 6.78 -0.22
C GLY A 242 -7.09 6.41 -1.25
N ASN A 243 -8.18 7.17 -1.34
CA ASN A 243 -9.21 6.90 -2.34
C ASN A 243 -8.72 7.32 -3.72
N LEU A 244 -8.71 6.36 -4.64
CA LEU A 244 -8.28 6.53 -6.02
C LEU A 244 -9.48 6.82 -6.91
N ARG A 245 -9.31 7.71 -7.89
CA ARG A 245 -10.30 7.97 -8.94
C ARG A 245 -9.64 8.04 -10.30
N GLY A 246 -10.18 7.29 -11.27
CA GLY A 246 -9.72 7.36 -12.66
C GLY A 246 -10.21 8.65 -13.32
N ALA A 247 -9.28 9.55 -13.66
CA ALA A 247 -9.53 10.85 -14.27
C ALA A 247 -9.28 10.87 -15.79
N GLY A 248 -8.34 10.07 -16.27
CA GLY A 248 -7.98 9.94 -17.69
C GLY A 248 -7.33 8.59 -17.97
N ILE A 249 -7.38 8.13 -19.22
CA ILE A 249 -6.78 6.84 -19.59
C ILE A 249 -5.26 6.96 -19.59
N GLY A 250 -4.58 5.97 -19.02
CA GLY A 250 -3.12 5.93 -18.94
C GLY A 250 -2.64 5.16 -17.72
N THR A 251 -1.38 5.37 -17.35
CA THR A 251 -0.82 4.85 -16.10
C THR A 251 -0.33 6.01 -15.24
N ALA A 252 -0.58 5.93 -13.94
CA ALA A 252 -0.05 6.84 -12.93
C ALA A 252 0.58 6.01 -11.80
N THR A 253 1.61 6.55 -11.17
CA THR A 253 2.21 5.95 -9.97
C THR A 253 1.68 6.69 -8.75
N ILE A 254 1.07 5.94 -7.83
CA ILE A 254 0.66 6.42 -6.52
C ILE A 254 1.84 6.22 -5.56
N ARG A 255 2.24 7.28 -4.87
CA ARG A 255 3.37 7.32 -3.94
C ARG A 255 2.87 7.60 -2.54
N LEU A 256 3.54 6.99 -1.58
CA LEU A 256 3.46 7.31 -0.17
C LEU A 256 4.70 8.12 0.19
N LEU A 257 4.49 9.31 0.77
CA LEU A 257 5.57 10.23 1.11
C LEU A 257 5.72 10.38 2.62
N SER A 258 6.97 10.53 3.05
CA SER A 258 7.34 10.98 4.39
C SER A 258 6.89 12.44 4.60
N PRO A 259 6.21 12.77 5.71
CA PRO A 259 5.81 14.14 6.00
C PRO A 259 6.98 15.04 6.40
N THR A 260 8.11 14.47 6.82
CA THR A 260 9.25 15.24 7.34
C THR A 260 10.10 15.83 6.22
N ASP A 261 10.32 15.07 5.14
CA ASP A 261 11.27 15.42 4.06
C ASP A 261 10.72 15.19 2.65
N GLY A 262 9.51 14.63 2.51
CA GLY A 262 8.90 14.33 1.21
C GLY A 262 9.51 13.13 0.48
N SER A 263 10.37 12.34 1.14
CA SER A 263 10.94 11.11 0.57
C SER A 263 9.86 10.08 0.24
N VAL A 264 10.07 9.26 -0.79
CA VAL A 264 9.13 8.20 -1.20
C VAL A 264 9.36 6.96 -0.34
N LEU A 265 8.39 6.64 0.50
CA LEU A 265 8.41 5.47 1.40
C LEU A 265 7.92 4.19 0.70
N SER A 266 6.96 4.32 -0.23
CA SER A 266 6.44 3.21 -1.05
C SER A 266 5.75 3.76 -2.29
N SER A 267 5.60 2.93 -3.33
CA SER A 267 4.82 3.29 -4.52
C SER A 267 4.09 2.11 -5.15
N ALA A 268 3.04 2.40 -5.91
CA ALA A 268 2.19 1.45 -6.62
C ALA A 268 1.78 2.01 -7.98
N ASN A 269 1.71 1.17 -9.01
CA ASN A 269 1.27 1.59 -10.34
C ASN A 269 -0.23 1.34 -10.52
N VAL A 270 -0.94 2.35 -11.04
CA VAL A 270 -2.37 2.29 -11.33
C VAL A 270 -2.57 2.56 -12.81
N THR A 271 -3.19 1.60 -13.51
CA THR A 271 -3.59 1.76 -14.89
C THR A 271 -5.08 2.09 -14.95
N VAL A 272 -5.41 3.21 -15.59
CA VAL A 272 -6.79 3.62 -15.84
C VAL A 272 -7.16 3.22 -17.25
N THR A 273 -8.17 2.36 -17.37
CA THR A 273 -8.69 1.85 -18.64
C THR A 273 -10.09 2.38 -18.90
N LEU A 274 -10.63 2.08 -20.08
CA LEU A 274 -12.01 2.38 -20.41
C LEU A 274 -12.68 1.17 -21.05
N ASP A 275 -13.58 0.54 -20.31
CA ASP A 275 -14.44 -0.49 -20.87
C ASP A 275 -15.55 0.12 -21.73
N LEU A 276 -15.37 0.01 -23.05
CA LEU A 276 -16.36 0.38 -24.05
C LEU A 276 -17.24 -0.82 -24.41
N LYS A 277 -18.56 -0.63 -24.36
CA LYS A 277 -19.48 -1.69 -24.79
C LYS A 277 -19.61 -1.70 -26.32
N GLU A 278 -19.36 -2.85 -26.93
CA GLU A 278 -19.58 -3.06 -28.35
C GLU A 278 -21.05 -2.91 -28.77
N THR A 279 -21.28 -2.62 -30.05
CA THR A 279 -22.62 -2.62 -30.66
C THR A 279 -22.71 -3.64 -31.80
N SER A 280 -23.93 -3.90 -32.28
CA SER A 280 -24.15 -4.75 -33.45
C SER A 280 -25.27 -4.25 -34.34
N ILE A 281 -25.13 -4.52 -35.65
CA ILE A 281 -26.12 -4.17 -36.67
C ILE A 281 -27.34 -5.07 -36.52
N LYS A 282 -28.47 -4.50 -36.09
CA LYS A 282 -29.77 -5.18 -36.05
C LYS A 282 -30.31 -5.40 -37.45
N LYS A 283 -30.40 -4.33 -38.26
CA LYS A 283 -30.99 -4.36 -39.60
C LYS A 283 -30.19 -3.53 -40.59
N LEU A 284 -30.05 -4.03 -41.82
CA LEU A 284 -29.42 -3.32 -42.94
C LEU A 284 -30.34 -3.41 -44.15
N THR A 285 -30.94 -2.29 -44.54
CA THR A 285 -31.96 -2.23 -45.60
C THR A 285 -31.45 -1.41 -46.79
N ALA A 286 -31.60 -1.91 -48.01
CA ALA A 286 -31.30 -1.16 -49.23
C ALA A 286 -32.52 -0.38 -49.75
N GLY A 287 -32.27 0.78 -50.34
CA GLY A 287 -33.23 1.57 -51.09
C GLY A 287 -32.57 2.26 -52.29
N LYS A 288 -33.33 3.07 -53.03
CA LYS A 288 -32.87 3.77 -54.24
C LYS A 288 -31.62 4.60 -53.94
N LYS A 289 -30.45 4.18 -54.44
CA LYS A 289 -29.14 4.81 -54.20
C LYS A 289 -28.83 5.07 -52.72
N LYS A 290 -29.35 4.26 -51.80
CA LYS A 290 -29.17 4.43 -50.34
C LYS A 290 -29.17 3.12 -49.56
N ILE A 291 -28.58 3.13 -48.37
CA ILE A 291 -28.73 2.06 -47.36
C ILE A 291 -29.12 2.68 -46.01
N THR A 292 -30.01 2.02 -45.28
CA THR A 292 -30.40 2.38 -43.91
C THR A 292 -29.89 1.31 -42.95
N ILE A 293 -29.13 1.73 -41.95
CA ILE A 293 -28.53 0.87 -40.94
C ILE A 293 -29.25 1.12 -39.62
N LYS A 294 -29.74 0.06 -38.96
CA LYS A 294 -30.25 0.10 -37.58
C LYS A 294 -29.40 -0.80 -36.67
N TRP A 295 -29.07 -0.36 -35.46
CA TRP A 295 -28.16 -1.08 -34.53
C TRP A 295 -28.67 -1.15 -33.08
N LYS A 296 -27.99 -1.94 -32.24
CA LYS A 296 -28.21 -2.00 -30.77
C LYS A 296 -27.63 -0.74 -30.11
N LYS A 297 -28.45 0.04 -29.39
CA LYS A 297 -27.96 1.24 -28.67
C LYS A 297 -27.05 0.83 -27.51
N GLN A 298 -26.06 1.66 -27.20
CA GLN A 298 -25.24 1.57 -26.00
C GLN A 298 -25.37 2.85 -25.17
N LYS A 299 -25.59 2.69 -23.87
CA LYS A 299 -25.75 3.78 -22.90
C LYS A 299 -24.50 3.99 -22.04
N LYS A 300 -23.83 2.89 -21.66
CA LYS A 300 -22.63 2.93 -20.82
C LYS A 300 -21.43 3.38 -21.66
N ASN A 301 -20.70 4.37 -21.16
CA ASN A 301 -19.41 4.81 -21.72
C ASN A 301 -19.41 5.02 -23.25
N THR A 302 -20.47 5.58 -23.82
CA THR A 302 -20.56 5.76 -25.29
C THR A 302 -21.04 7.17 -25.60
N ASP A 303 -20.30 7.91 -26.41
CA ASP A 303 -20.73 9.24 -26.92
C ASP A 303 -21.39 9.11 -28.28
N GLY A 304 -20.98 8.11 -29.05
CA GLY A 304 -21.48 7.92 -30.39
C GLY A 304 -21.05 6.62 -31.04
N TYR A 305 -21.23 6.58 -32.35
CA TYR A 305 -20.92 5.42 -33.18
C TYR A 305 -20.10 5.81 -34.39
N GLU A 306 -19.26 4.90 -34.84
CA GLU A 306 -18.56 5.02 -36.11
C GLU A 306 -19.01 3.88 -37.03
N ILE A 307 -19.48 4.26 -38.22
CA ILE A 307 -19.95 3.32 -39.23
C ILE A 307 -18.97 3.37 -40.39
N GLN A 308 -18.41 2.22 -40.74
CA GLN A 308 -17.65 2.06 -41.97
C GLN A 308 -18.46 1.31 -43.02
N TYR A 309 -18.35 1.74 -44.27
CA TYR A 309 -18.93 1.05 -45.41
C TYR A 309 -17.95 1.01 -46.58
N SER A 310 -17.98 -0.09 -47.33
CA SER A 310 -17.10 -0.31 -48.48
C SER A 310 -17.72 -1.31 -49.46
N THR A 311 -17.36 -1.24 -50.73
CA THR A 311 -17.63 -2.30 -51.70
C THR A 311 -16.71 -3.52 -51.52
N ASN A 312 -15.63 -3.38 -50.75
CA ASN A 312 -14.70 -4.45 -50.41
C ASN A 312 -15.02 -5.06 -49.03
N LYS A 313 -15.30 -6.38 -49.00
CA LYS A 313 -15.68 -7.13 -47.77
C LYS A 313 -14.61 -7.13 -46.67
N LYS A 314 -13.34 -6.90 -47.03
CA LYS A 314 -12.21 -6.86 -46.08
C LYS A 314 -11.94 -5.44 -45.55
N PHE A 315 -12.68 -4.42 -46.03
CA PHE A 315 -12.46 -3.02 -45.67
C PHE A 315 -11.00 -2.57 -45.88
N LYS A 316 -10.34 -3.08 -46.93
CA LYS A 316 -8.96 -2.68 -47.29
C LYS A 316 -8.91 -1.58 -48.36
N LYS A 317 -10.01 -1.37 -49.11
CA LYS A 317 -10.10 -0.42 -50.23
C LYS A 317 -11.46 0.27 -50.21
N ALA A 318 -11.53 1.49 -50.74
CA ALA A 318 -12.77 2.26 -50.87
C ALA A 318 -13.61 2.34 -49.58
N VAL A 319 -12.94 2.43 -48.43
CA VAL A 319 -13.59 2.53 -47.12
C VAL A 319 -14.03 3.96 -46.91
N LYS A 320 -15.29 4.12 -46.54
CA LYS A 320 -15.84 5.41 -46.14
C LYS A 320 -16.35 5.30 -44.71
N THR A 321 -16.14 6.36 -43.94
CA THR A 321 -16.48 6.42 -42.52
C THR A 321 -17.57 7.47 -42.28
N VAL A 322 -18.49 7.18 -41.36
CA VAL A 322 -19.51 8.11 -40.90
C VAL A 322 -19.55 8.08 -39.38
N THR A 323 -19.34 9.24 -38.77
CA THR A 323 -19.45 9.43 -37.32
C THR A 323 -20.87 9.87 -36.95
N VAL A 324 -21.42 9.25 -35.91
CA VAL A 324 -22.72 9.58 -35.32
C VAL A 324 -22.47 10.11 -33.92
N LYS A 325 -22.39 11.43 -33.76
CA LYS A 325 -22.15 12.15 -32.49
C LYS A 325 -23.38 12.20 -31.56
N ASN A 326 -24.02 11.05 -31.33
CA ASN A 326 -25.19 10.93 -30.45
C ASN A 326 -25.46 9.46 -30.10
N ASN A 327 -25.18 9.08 -28.86
CA ASN A 327 -25.39 7.71 -28.36
C ASN A 327 -26.87 7.26 -28.33
N LYS A 328 -27.83 8.20 -28.30
CA LYS A 328 -29.27 7.92 -28.32
C LYS A 328 -29.77 7.51 -29.71
N LYS A 329 -29.02 7.78 -30.79
CA LYS A 329 -29.37 7.35 -32.16
C LYS A 329 -29.10 5.87 -32.36
N ASN A 330 -29.98 5.19 -33.10
CA ASN A 330 -29.84 3.79 -33.50
C ASN A 330 -30.09 3.56 -34.98
N THR A 331 -30.16 4.62 -35.77
CA THR A 331 -30.45 4.55 -37.21
C THR A 331 -29.67 5.61 -37.96
N LYS A 332 -29.16 5.25 -39.14
CA LYS A 332 -28.53 6.19 -40.08
C LYS A 332 -28.80 5.73 -41.50
N THR A 333 -29.15 6.68 -42.37
CA THR A 333 -29.28 6.45 -43.81
C THR A 333 -28.08 7.06 -44.53
N ILE A 334 -27.38 6.25 -45.31
CA ILE A 334 -26.31 6.67 -46.21
C ILE A 334 -26.88 6.77 -47.62
N LYS A 335 -26.81 7.94 -48.22
CA LYS A 335 -27.38 8.26 -49.55
C LYS A 335 -26.26 8.33 -50.61
N LYS A 336 -26.63 8.60 -51.86
CA LYS A 336 -25.70 8.81 -53.01
C LYS A 336 -24.79 7.59 -53.28
N LEU A 337 -25.31 6.39 -53.06
CA LEU A 337 -24.59 5.14 -53.35
C LEU A 337 -24.85 4.68 -54.79
N LYS A 338 -23.83 4.07 -55.40
CA LYS A 338 -23.94 3.50 -56.75
C LYS A 338 -24.98 2.38 -56.78
N ARG A 339 -25.96 2.51 -57.67
CA ARG A 339 -27.00 1.51 -57.94
C ARG A 339 -26.38 0.16 -58.33
N GLY A 340 -26.96 -0.94 -57.88
CA GLY A 340 -26.53 -2.30 -58.23
C GLY A 340 -25.24 -2.78 -57.55
N LYS A 341 -24.50 -1.91 -56.85
CA LYS A 341 -23.29 -2.32 -56.11
C LYS A 341 -23.63 -2.89 -54.73
N LYS A 342 -22.89 -3.91 -54.30
CA LYS A 342 -22.96 -4.48 -52.95
C LYS A 342 -22.03 -3.70 -52.02
N TYR A 343 -22.57 -3.27 -50.89
CA TYR A 343 -21.81 -2.59 -49.84
C TYR A 343 -21.81 -3.44 -48.58
N TYR A 344 -20.65 -3.54 -47.95
CA TYR A 344 -20.44 -4.13 -46.64
C TYR A 344 -20.36 -3.00 -45.61
N VAL A 345 -21.00 -3.20 -44.46
CA VAL A 345 -21.07 -2.23 -43.37
C VAL A 345 -20.62 -2.90 -42.07
N ARG A 346 -19.82 -2.18 -41.27
CA ARG A 346 -19.49 -2.49 -39.88
C ARG A 346 -19.66 -1.24 -39.02
N ILE A 347 -19.94 -1.42 -37.73
CA ILE A 347 -20.17 -0.34 -36.78
C ILE A 347 -19.40 -0.62 -35.48
N ARG A 348 -18.92 0.43 -34.81
CA ARG A 348 -18.35 0.37 -33.47
C ARG A 348 -18.83 1.56 -32.64
N THR A 349 -18.73 1.45 -31.31
CA THR A 349 -18.96 2.59 -30.41
C THR A 349 -17.68 3.41 -30.28
N TYR A 350 -17.80 4.66 -29.87
CA TYR A 350 -16.67 5.46 -29.44
C TYR A 350 -17.04 6.32 -28.23
N LYS A 351 -16.00 6.73 -27.49
CA LYS A 351 -16.06 7.75 -26.44
C LYS A 351 -14.85 8.68 -26.58
N ASP A 352 -15.09 9.97 -26.45
CA ASP A 352 -14.04 10.97 -26.37
C ASP A 352 -13.67 11.12 -24.89
N VAL A 353 -12.38 11.01 -24.58
CA VAL A 353 -11.88 11.09 -23.20
C VAL A 353 -10.67 12.00 -23.14
N SER A 354 -10.51 12.68 -22.01
CA SER A 354 -9.30 13.43 -21.72
C SER A 354 -8.20 12.46 -21.28
N SER A 355 -7.01 12.57 -21.85
CA SER A 355 -5.80 11.85 -21.48
C SER A 355 -4.63 12.82 -21.65
N ASN A 356 -3.89 13.08 -20.57
CA ASN A 356 -2.77 14.03 -20.56
C ASN A 356 -3.10 15.42 -21.14
N GLY A 357 -4.29 15.95 -20.82
CA GLY A 357 -4.74 17.26 -21.33
C GLY A 357 -5.19 17.25 -22.79
N GLN A 358 -5.14 16.10 -23.48
CA GLN A 358 -5.60 15.94 -24.85
C GLN A 358 -6.90 15.13 -24.89
N THR A 359 -7.80 15.49 -25.80
CA THR A 359 -8.98 14.67 -26.07
C THR A 359 -8.64 13.58 -27.08
N ILE A 360 -8.69 12.33 -26.65
CA ILE A 360 -8.53 11.15 -27.51
C ILE A 360 -9.88 10.47 -27.73
N ARG A 361 -10.09 9.95 -28.94
CA ARG A 361 -11.27 9.12 -29.25
C ARG A 361 -10.92 7.66 -29.13
N VAL A 362 -11.53 6.99 -28.16
CA VAL A 362 -11.37 5.55 -27.95
C VAL A 362 -12.54 4.83 -28.60
N TYR A 363 -12.26 3.69 -29.23
CA TYR A 363 -13.22 2.92 -29.99
C TYR A 363 -13.36 1.51 -29.43
N SER A 364 -14.58 0.96 -29.46
CA SER A 364 -14.76 -0.49 -29.28
C SER A 364 -14.26 -1.25 -30.49
N ASP A 365 -14.23 -2.58 -30.37
CA ASP A 365 -14.10 -3.46 -31.51
C ASP A 365 -15.22 -3.27 -32.53
N TRP A 366 -14.91 -3.64 -33.77
CA TRP A 366 -15.85 -3.61 -34.88
C TRP A 366 -16.87 -4.74 -34.76
N SER A 367 -18.15 -4.39 -34.90
CA SER A 367 -19.21 -5.39 -35.04
C SER A 367 -18.96 -6.33 -36.23
N LYS A 368 -19.51 -7.55 -36.18
CA LYS A 368 -19.65 -8.42 -37.36
C LYS A 368 -20.25 -7.64 -38.54
N LYS A 369 -19.58 -7.69 -39.69
CA LYS A 369 -19.99 -6.97 -40.92
C LYS A 369 -21.27 -7.55 -41.53
N LYS A 370 -22.13 -6.70 -42.09
CA LYS A 370 -23.30 -7.09 -42.90
C LYS A 370 -23.20 -6.50 -44.30
N GLY A 371 -23.75 -7.17 -45.30
CA GLY A 371 -23.70 -6.73 -46.70
C GLY A 371 -25.08 -6.60 -47.34
N VAL A 372 -25.28 -5.59 -48.18
CA VAL A 372 -26.54 -5.41 -48.93
C VAL A 372 -26.28 -4.83 -50.33
N LYS A 373 -27.07 -5.21 -51.33
CA LYS A 373 -27.01 -4.67 -52.69
C LYS A 373 -27.93 -3.45 -52.80
N VAL A 374 -27.39 -2.31 -53.24
CA VAL A 374 -28.14 -1.05 -53.37
C VAL A 374 -29.11 -1.12 -54.55
N ARG A 375 -30.35 -0.65 -54.33
CA ARG A 375 -31.42 -0.63 -55.34
C ARG A 375 -31.36 0.59 -56.25
#